data_AF-A0A6M8W5Y3-F1
#
_entry.id   AF-A0A6M8W5Y3-F1
#
_cell.length_a   1.000
_cell.length_b   1.000
_cell.length_c   1.000
_cell.angle_alpha   90.00
_cell.angle_beta   90.00
_cell.angle_gamma   90.00
#
_symmetry.space_group_name_H-M   'P 1'
#
loop_
_entity.id
_entity.type
_entity.pdbx_description
1 polymer ?
#
loop_
_entity_poly.entity_id
_entity_poly.type
_entity_poly.pdbx_seq_one_letter_code
_entity_poly.pdbx_strand_id
1 'polypeptide(L)'
;MDRRTLAKYIAVGVLVVIAALAVFRTVTKDISPRGWYYDLSEGRLYAASLLRIPPLEGIGGERGDGVKAVVIAPEGKCSDADARRIAYLQTFTDEYKRLKTEARETGAANETADRGFQATSTLVKRVDDAEWVVANSPEGEAIIMEFNTLMMSREGGVRWRPCMPE
;
A
#
# COMPACT_ATOMS: atom_id res chain seq x y z
N MET A 1 -8.53 14.74 53.91
CA MET A 1 -9.22 14.46 52.63
C MET A 1 -9.94 13.13 52.77
N ASP A 2 -11.26 13.09 52.58
CA ASP A 2 -12.07 11.88 52.80
C ASP A 2 -11.82 10.82 51.71
N ARG A 3 -11.92 9.54 52.06
CA ARG A 3 -11.76 8.39 51.14
C ARG A 3 -12.68 8.49 49.93
N ARG A 4 -13.88 9.04 50.10
CA ARG A 4 -14.83 9.26 49.00
C ARG A 4 -14.37 10.36 48.06
N THR A 5 -13.74 11.40 48.59
CA THR A 5 -13.18 12.50 47.81
C THR A 5 -11.95 12.04 47.02
N LEU A 6 -11.08 11.23 47.64
CA LEU A 6 -9.93 10.60 46.97
C LEU A 6 -10.36 9.65 45.84
N ALA A 7 -11.38 8.82 46.09
CA ALA A 7 -11.92 7.90 45.07
C ALA A 7 -12.50 8.64 43.86
N LYS A 8 -13.17 9.79 44.07
CA LYS A 8 -13.68 10.64 43.00
C LYS A 8 -12.56 11.21 42.13
N TYR A 9 -11.49 11.72 42.74
CA TYR A 9 -10.34 12.25 41.98
C TYR A 9 -9.61 11.17 41.19
N ILE A 10 -9.47 9.96 41.75
CA ILE A 10 -8.89 8.82 41.03
C ILE A 10 -9.78 8.44 39.83
N ALA A 11 -11.09 8.34 40.03
CA ALA A 11 -12.03 8.00 38.95
C ALA A 11 -12.00 9.05 37.82
N VAL A 12 -11.93 10.34 38.17
CA VAL A 12 -11.78 11.44 37.19
C VAL A 12 -10.45 11.33 36.46
N GLY A 13 -9.34 11.08 37.17
CA GLY A 13 -8.03 10.89 36.55
C GLY A 13 -8.00 9.72 35.55
N VAL A 14 -8.58 8.58 35.92
CA VAL A 14 -8.70 7.41 35.03
C VAL A 14 -9.55 7.74 33.79
N LEU A 15 -10.68 8.42 33.96
CA LEU A 15 -11.54 8.83 32.85
C LEU A 15 -10.81 9.79 31.89
N VAL A 16 -10.02 10.73 32.41
CA VAL A 16 -9.22 11.65 31.59
C VAL A 16 -8.15 10.89 30.80
N VAL A 17 -7.46 9.93 31.41
CA VAL A 17 -6.45 9.11 30.72
C VAL A 17 -7.08 8.24 29.62
N ILE A 18 -8.23 7.61 29.90
CA ILE A 18 -8.95 6.81 28.90
C ILE A 18 -9.42 7.70 27.74
N ALA A 19 -9.98 8.87 28.03
CA ALA A 19 -10.40 9.83 27.02
C ALA A 19 -9.21 10.33 26.18
N ALA A 20 -8.08 10.64 26.83
CA ALA A 20 -6.86 11.05 26.13
C ALA A 20 -6.32 9.93 25.22
N LEU A 21 -6.34 8.67 25.66
CA LEU A 21 -5.95 7.52 24.84
C LEU A 21 -6.90 7.28 23.66
N ALA A 22 -8.20 7.44 23.87
CA ALA A 22 -9.21 7.32 22.82
C ALA A 22 -9.04 8.43 21.77
N VAL A 23 -8.90 9.69 22.21
CA VAL A 23 -8.66 10.84 21.33
C VAL A 23 -7.35 10.67 20.57
N PHE A 24 -6.25 10.31 21.25
CA PHE A 24 -4.96 10.08 20.61
C PHE A 24 -5.05 9.02 19.50
N ARG A 25 -5.73 7.90 19.76
CA ARG A 25 -5.97 6.85 18.75
C ARG A 25 -6.80 7.34 17.56
N THR A 26 -7.76 8.23 17.77
CA THR A 26 -8.59 8.77 16.69
C THR A 26 -7.94 9.90 15.90
N VAL A 27 -7.05 10.68 16.54
CA VAL A 27 -6.36 11.83 15.93
C VAL A 27 -5.15 11.39 15.12
N THR A 28 -4.52 10.26 15.46
CA THR A 28 -3.49 9.62 14.60
C THR A 28 -4.12 8.86 13.43
N LYS A 29 -5.15 9.43 12.80
CA LYS A 29 -5.66 8.92 11.53
C LYS A 29 -4.54 9.16 10.51
N ASP A 30 -3.92 8.09 10.04
CA ASP A 30 -2.80 8.15 9.10
C ASP A 30 -3.23 8.93 7.86
N ILE A 31 -2.79 10.19 7.74
CA ILE A 31 -3.09 11.10 6.61
C ILE A 31 -2.19 10.75 5.41
N SER A 32 -1.39 9.71 5.51
CA SER A 32 -0.53 9.26 4.42
C SER A 32 -1.38 8.83 3.23
N PRO A 33 -0.96 9.17 2.00
CA PRO A 33 -1.65 8.71 0.80
C PRO A 33 -1.69 7.18 0.79
N ARG A 34 -2.87 6.61 0.56
CA ARG A 34 -3.09 5.16 0.59
C ARG A 34 -2.98 4.56 -0.80
N GLY A 35 -2.55 3.31 -0.85
CA GLY A 35 -2.47 2.51 -2.06
C GLY A 35 -3.00 1.11 -1.81
N TRP A 36 -3.32 0.42 -2.90
CA TRP A 36 -3.66 -0.99 -2.84
C TRP A 36 -2.41 -1.84 -2.71
N TYR A 37 -2.49 -2.80 -1.81
CA TYR A 37 -1.54 -3.88 -1.64
C TYR A 37 -2.28 -5.20 -1.77
N TYR A 38 -1.61 -6.21 -2.28
CA TYR A 38 -2.13 -7.55 -2.42
C TYR A 38 -1.38 -8.45 -1.46
N ASP A 39 -2.13 -9.21 -0.68
CA ASP A 39 -1.62 -10.26 0.17
C ASP A 39 -1.53 -11.55 -0.67
N LEU A 40 -0.31 -12.01 -0.93
CA LEU A 40 -0.06 -13.19 -1.76
C LEU A 40 -0.59 -14.48 -1.12
N SER A 41 -0.53 -14.62 0.21
CA SER A 41 -1.00 -15.83 0.91
C SER A 41 -2.51 -15.83 1.08
N GLU A 42 -3.11 -14.68 1.35
CA GLU A 42 -4.58 -14.55 1.51
C GLU A 42 -5.33 -14.34 0.19
N GLY A 43 -4.63 -14.03 -0.90
CA GLY A 43 -5.21 -13.82 -2.21
C GLY A 43 -6.15 -12.61 -2.30
N ARG A 44 -5.90 -11.54 -1.51
CA ARG A 44 -6.83 -10.40 -1.41
C ARG A 44 -6.16 -9.04 -1.30
N LEU A 45 -6.88 -8.02 -1.76
CA LEU A 45 -6.46 -6.62 -1.67
C LEU A 45 -6.72 -6.03 -0.29
N TYR A 46 -5.81 -5.16 0.15
CA TYR A 46 -6.00 -4.29 1.30
C TYR A 46 -5.38 -2.91 1.06
N ALA A 47 -5.85 -1.91 1.81
CA ALA A 47 -5.33 -0.56 1.74
C ALA A 47 -4.23 -0.36 2.78
N ALA A 48 -3.12 0.24 2.36
CA ALA A 48 -2.01 0.60 3.23
C ALA A 48 -1.37 1.92 2.77
N SER A 49 -0.60 2.56 3.67
CA SER A 49 0.14 3.78 3.35
C SER A 49 1.17 3.52 2.23
N LEU A 50 1.16 4.36 1.19
CA LEU A 50 2.13 4.34 0.07
C LEU A 50 3.57 4.66 0.51
N LEU A 51 3.73 5.21 1.72
CA LEU A 51 5.05 5.47 2.30
C LEU A 51 5.72 4.19 2.81
N ARG A 52 5.00 3.05 2.86
CA ARG A 52 5.56 1.77 3.28
C ARG A 52 6.24 1.07 2.12
N ILE A 53 7.44 0.55 2.39
CA ILE A 53 8.27 -0.18 1.42
C ILE A 53 7.85 -1.66 1.47
N PRO A 54 7.36 -2.26 0.37
CA PRO A 54 7.08 -3.69 0.31
C PRO A 54 8.34 -4.57 0.53
N PRO A 55 8.19 -5.83 0.98
CA PRO A 55 6.93 -6.46 1.35
C PRO A 55 6.42 -6.03 2.73
N LEU A 56 5.11 -5.84 2.85
CA LEU A 56 4.44 -5.57 4.11
C LEU A 56 4.00 -6.88 4.78
N GLU A 57 3.72 -6.81 6.08
CA GLU A 57 2.92 -7.84 6.75
C GLU A 57 1.57 -7.96 6.03
N GLY A 58 1.24 -9.20 5.62
CA GLY A 58 -0.07 -9.52 5.08
C GLY A 58 -1.17 -9.31 6.13
N ILE A 59 -2.43 -9.36 5.69
CA ILE A 59 -3.59 -9.26 6.58
C ILE A 59 -3.64 -10.47 7.54
N GLY A 60 -3.11 -11.62 7.11
CA GLY A 60 -2.92 -12.81 7.94
C GLY A 60 -1.72 -12.76 8.89
N GLY A 61 -0.89 -11.70 8.81
CA GLY A 61 0.27 -11.51 9.68
C GLY A 61 1.55 -12.23 9.25
N GLU A 62 1.53 -13.00 8.16
CA GLU A 62 2.75 -13.53 7.57
C GLU A 62 3.59 -12.37 7.01
N ARG A 63 4.86 -12.32 7.43
CA ARG A 63 5.82 -11.32 6.98
C ARG A 63 6.32 -11.71 5.59
N GLY A 64 6.14 -10.82 4.62
CA GLY A 64 6.74 -10.99 3.30
C GLY A 64 5.76 -11.00 2.13
N ASP A 65 4.45 -11.07 2.40
CA ASP A 65 3.46 -11.36 1.35
C ASP A 65 2.71 -10.14 0.82
N GLY A 66 2.80 -9.01 1.53
CA GLY A 66 2.15 -7.76 1.15
C GLY A 66 2.89 -6.99 0.06
N VAL A 67 2.52 -7.17 -1.20
CA VAL A 67 3.12 -6.46 -2.35
C VAL A 67 2.22 -5.33 -2.85
N LYS A 68 2.77 -4.33 -3.53
CA LYS A 68 1.95 -3.24 -4.08
C LYS A 68 1.12 -3.79 -5.24
N ALA A 69 -0.14 -3.37 -5.33
CA ALA A 69 -1.03 -3.73 -6.43
C ALA A 69 -1.41 -2.48 -7.24
N VAL A 70 -1.23 -2.55 -8.55
CA VAL A 70 -1.79 -1.57 -9.47
C VAL A 70 -3.21 -2.04 -9.81
N VAL A 71 -4.20 -1.28 -9.36
CA VAL A 71 -5.61 -1.65 -9.49
C VAL A 71 -6.29 -0.67 -10.43
N ILE A 72 -7.18 -1.20 -11.27
CA ILE A 72 -8.05 -0.44 -12.16
C ILE A 72 -9.51 -0.76 -11.86
N ALA A 73 -10.38 0.18 -12.21
CA ALA A 73 -11.83 -0.02 -12.23
C ALA A 73 -12.44 0.81 -13.36
N PRO A 74 -13.66 0.49 -13.81
CA PRO A 74 -14.44 1.42 -14.63
C PRO A 74 -14.55 2.79 -13.96
N GLU A 75 -14.59 3.86 -14.75
CA GLU A 75 -14.74 5.23 -14.26
C GLU A 75 -15.95 5.34 -13.31
N GLY A 76 -15.72 5.84 -12.10
CA GLY A 76 -16.75 5.94 -11.05
C GLY A 76 -17.06 4.65 -10.27
N LYS A 77 -16.34 3.55 -10.52
CA LYS A 77 -16.58 2.23 -9.88
C LYS A 77 -15.44 1.75 -8.99
N CYS A 78 -14.51 2.61 -8.59
CA CYS A 78 -13.39 2.20 -7.75
C CYS A 78 -13.80 1.71 -6.34
N SER A 79 -14.89 2.26 -5.78
CA SER A 79 -15.44 1.82 -4.50
C SER A 79 -16.09 0.42 -4.57
N ASP A 80 -16.53 0.00 -5.76
CA ASP A 80 -17.11 -1.32 -6.01
C ASP A 80 -16.00 -2.39 -6.03
N ALA A 81 -16.08 -3.37 -5.13
CA ALA A 81 -15.09 -4.44 -5.03
C ALA A 81 -15.10 -5.36 -6.25
N ASP A 82 -16.27 -5.64 -6.79
CA ASP A 82 -16.45 -6.58 -7.87
C ASP A 82 -16.09 -5.97 -9.23
N ALA A 83 -16.04 -4.64 -9.31
CA ALA A 83 -15.60 -3.90 -10.49
C ALA A 83 -14.09 -3.68 -10.57
N ARG A 84 -13.35 -3.89 -9.46
CA ARG A 84 -11.89 -3.73 -9.41
C ARG A 84 -11.17 -4.87 -10.09
N ARG A 85 -10.07 -4.57 -10.77
CA ARG A 85 -9.15 -5.54 -11.36
C ARG A 85 -7.73 -5.19 -10.99
N ILE A 86 -6.93 -6.19 -10.63
CA ILE A 86 -5.48 -6.02 -10.45
C ILE A 86 -4.87 -6.08 -11.84
N ALA A 87 -4.23 -5.00 -12.26
CA ALA A 87 -3.51 -4.95 -13.51
C ALA A 87 -2.19 -5.71 -13.41
N TYR A 88 -1.40 -5.41 -12.39
CA TYR A 88 -0.18 -6.14 -12.04
C TYR A 88 0.22 -5.89 -10.60
N LEU A 89 1.08 -6.75 -10.09
CA LEU A 89 1.72 -6.63 -8.78
C LEU A 89 3.11 -6.04 -8.94
N GLN A 90 3.54 -5.28 -7.94
CA GLN A 90 4.83 -4.60 -7.93
C GLN A 90 5.54 -4.79 -6.58
N THR A 91 6.83 -5.08 -6.64
CA THR A 91 7.75 -5.02 -5.51
C THR A 91 9.09 -4.43 -5.95
N PHE A 92 10.10 -4.48 -5.10
CA PHE A 92 11.44 -3.96 -5.38
C PHE A 92 12.51 -5.02 -5.16
N THR A 93 13.68 -4.82 -5.76
CA THR A 93 14.89 -5.57 -5.43
C THR A 93 15.30 -5.30 -3.98
N ASP A 94 16.02 -6.23 -3.36
CA ASP A 94 16.42 -6.09 -1.96
C ASP A 94 17.41 -4.95 -1.76
N GLU A 95 18.27 -4.69 -2.74
CA GLU A 95 19.15 -3.53 -2.76
C GLU A 95 18.36 -2.21 -2.69
N TYR A 96 17.30 -2.09 -3.50
CA TYR A 96 16.48 -0.89 -3.52
C TYR A 96 15.66 -0.71 -2.24
N LYS A 97 15.18 -1.81 -1.65
CA LYS A 97 14.53 -1.78 -0.33
C LYS A 97 15.49 -1.29 0.76
N ARG A 98 16.73 -1.77 0.75
CA ARG A 98 17.79 -1.35 1.68
C ARG A 98 18.06 0.15 1.56
N LEU A 99 18.32 0.63 0.35
CA LEU A 99 18.59 2.06 0.09
C LEU A 99 17.42 2.95 0.50
N LYS A 100 16.16 2.55 0.22
CA LYS A 100 14.98 3.30 0.67
C LYS A 100 14.84 3.33 2.19
N THR A 101 15.17 2.23 2.86
CA THR A 101 15.10 2.14 4.33
C THR A 101 16.15 3.05 4.96
N GLU A 102 17.39 2.97 4.47
CA GLU A 102 18.49 3.83 4.91
C GLU A 102 18.19 5.31 4.69
N ALA A 103 17.70 5.69 3.51
CA ALA A 103 17.32 7.09 3.22
C ALA A 103 16.20 7.59 4.16
N ARG A 104 15.25 6.72 4.54
CA ARG A 104 14.19 7.06 5.49
C ARG A 104 14.71 7.26 6.91
N GLU A 105 15.68 6.46 7.33
CA GLU A 105 16.28 6.52 8.68
C GLU A 105 17.24 7.71 8.83
N THR A 106 18.03 7.99 7.80
CA THR A 106 19.10 8.99 7.83
C THR A 106 18.68 10.36 7.31
N GLY A 107 17.58 10.43 6.54
CA GLY A 107 17.18 11.64 5.80
C GLY A 107 18.13 11.99 4.65
N ALA A 108 19.02 11.09 4.26
CA ALA A 108 20.00 11.31 3.21
C ALA A 108 19.36 11.48 1.82
N ALA A 109 20.09 12.16 0.93
CA ALA A 109 19.70 12.31 -0.46
C ALA A 109 19.54 10.93 -1.11
N ASN A 110 18.43 10.77 -1.82
CA ASN A 110 17.92 9.46 -2.17
C ASN A 110 18.45 9.03 -3.55
N GLU A 111 19.47 8.16 -3.60
CA GLU A 111 19.91 7.52 -4.85
C GLU A 111 18.76 6.78 -5.56
N THR A 112 17.71 6.40 -4.80
CA THR A 112 16.49 5.82 -5.37
C THR A 112 15.59 6.82 -6.12
N ALA A 113 15.95 8.11 -6.18
CA ALA A 113 15.25 9.11 -6.99
C ALA A 113 15.61 9.03 -8.48
N ASP A 114 16.70 8.37 -8.85
CA ASP A 114 17.04 8.14 -10.24
C ASP A 114 16.02 7.23 -10.92
N ARG A 115 15.48 7.67 -12.06
CA ARG A 115 14.42 6.94 -12.78
C ARG A 115 14.93 5.66 -13.43
N GLY A 116 16.17 5.66 -13.92
CA GLY A 116 16.77 4.48 -14.53
C GLY A 116 16.99 3.38 -13.50
N PHE A 117 17.55 3.74 -12.36
CA PHE A 117 17.74 2.86 -11.21
C PHE A 117 16.41 2.35 -10.64
N GLN A 118 15.37 3.19 -10.59
CA GLN A 118 14.02 2.75 -10.23
C GLN A 118 13.47 1.70 -11.20
N ALA A 119 13.67 1.88 -12.49
CA ALA A 119 13.16 0.96 -13.51
C ALA A 119 13.85 -0.41 -13.43
N THR A 120 15.17 -0.45 -13.19
CA THR A 120 15.93 -1.70 -13.01
C THR A 120 15.74 -2.34 -11.63
N SER A 121 15.27 -1.56 -10.66
CA SER A 121 15.03 -2.04 -9.29
C SER A 121 13.58 -2.37 -8.98
N THR A 122 12.67 -2.11 -9.91
CA THR A 122 11.26 -2.44 -9.78
C THR A 122 11.02 -3.82 -10.37
N LEU A 123 10.34 -4.67 -9.59
CA LEU A 123 9.93 -6.00 -10.02
C LEU A 123 8.42 -6.02 -10.21
N VAL A 124 7.96 -6.62 -11.30
CA VAL A 124 6.54 -6.74 -11.65
C VAL A 124 6.18 -8.18 -11.99
N LYS A 125 4.91 -8.51 -11.80
CA LYS A 125 4.31 -9.77 -12.27
C LYS A 125 2.78 -9.67 -12.36
N ARG A 126 2.12 -10.57 -13.09
CA ARG A 126 0.67 -10.75 -12.97
C ARG A 126 0.34 -11.51 -11.68
N VAL A 127 -0.93 -11.49 -11.27
CA VAL A 127 -1.37 -12.19 -10.05
C VAL A 127 -1.04 -13.68 -10.12
N ASP A 128 -1.28 -14.30 -11.29
CA ASP A 128 -1.11 -15.74 -11.52
C ASP A 128 0.30 -16.13 -11.97
N ASP A 129 1.18 -15.16 -12.22
CA ASP A 129 2.57 -15.43 -12.59
C ASP A 129 3.35 -15.92 -11.36
N ALA A 130 4.15 -16.97 -11.54
CA ALA A 130 5.00 -17.51 -10.48
C ALA A 130 6.22 -16.62 -10.20
N GLU A 131 6.81 -16.06 -11.25
CA GLU A 131 8.08 -15.36 -11.18
C GLU A 131 7.93 -13.84 -11.25
N TRP A 132 8.84 -13.15 -10.57
CA TRP A 132 9.00 -11.70 -10.66
C TRP A 132 10.00 -11.36 -11.76
N VAL A 133 9.65 -10.40 -12.62
CA VAL A 133 10.54 -9.91 -13.67
C VAL A 133 10.86 -8.44 -13.45
N VAL A 134 12.02 -7.99 -13.93
CA VAL A 134 12.41 -6.58 -13.84
C VAL A 134 11.51 -5.75 -14.74
N ALA A 135 11.03 -4.60 -14.24
CA ALA A 135 10.03 -3.78 -14.94
C ALA A 135 10.48 -3.28 -16.31
N ASN A 136 11.78 -3.08 -16.53
CA ASN A 136 12.35 -2.66 -17.82
C ASN A 136 12.94 -3.83 -18.66
N SER A 137 12.68 -5.07 -18.26
CA SER A 137 12.90 -6.22 -19.14
C SER A 137 11.79 -6.28 -20.20
N PRO A 138 12.00 -6.92 -21.37
CA PRO A 138 10.94 -7.11 -22.36
C PRO A 138 9.65 -7.72 -21.77
N GLU A 139 9.79 -8.70 -20.87
CA GLU A 139 8.68 -9.35 -20.18
C GLU A 139 7.96 -8.40 -19.21
N GLY A 140 8.73 -7.61 -18.45
CA GLY A 140 8.19 -6.60 -17.54
C GLY A 140 7.46 -5.47 -18.27
N GLU A 141 8.01 -5.01 -19.40
CA GLU A 141 7.39 -4.02 -20.26
C GLU A 141 6.07 -4.54 -20.86
N ALA A 142 6.01 -5.82 -21.25
CA ALA A 142 4.78 -6.44 -21.73
C ALA A 142 3.66 -6.41 -20.68
N ILE A 143 3.97 -6.76 -19.42
CA ILE A 143 3.00 -6.68 -18.29
C ILE A 143 2.46 -5.26 -18.13
N ILE A 144 3.34 -4.26 -18.14
CA ILE A 144 2.95 -2.85 -17.95
C ILE A 144 2.18 -2.33 -19.18
N MET A 145 2.53 -2.78 -20.38
CA MET A 145 1.87 -2.36 -21.61
C MET A 145 0.47 -2.96 -21.77
N GLU A 146 0.23 -4.19 -21.29
CA GLU A 146 -1.12 -4.76 -21.19
C GLU A 146 -2.04 -3.85 -20.36
N PHE A 147 -1.55 -3.38 -19.21
CA PHE A 147 -2.24 -2.39 -18.40
C PHE A 147 -2.52 -1.09 -19.18
N ASN A 148 -1.51 -0.51 -19.84
CA ASN A 148 -1.68 0.73 -20.61
C ASN A 148 -2.71 0.56 -21.74
N THR A 149 -2.72 -0.61 -22.38
CA THR A 149 -3.67 -0.95 -23.44
C THR A 149 -5.09 -1.03 -22.90
N LEU A 150 -5.31 -1.70 -21.76
CA LEU A 150 -6.62 -1.75 -21.09
C LEU A 150 -7.13 -0.35 -20.71
N MET A 151 -6.22 0.50 -20.25
CA MET A 151 -6.52 1.89 -19.88
C MET A 151 -6.90 2.79 -21.06
N MET A 152 -6.36 2.50 -22.25
CA MET A 152 -6.66 3.22 -23.49
C MET A 152 -7.85 2.62 -24.23
N SER A 153 -8.17 1.34 -23.98
CA SER A 153 -9.29 0.66 -24.61
C SER A 153 -10.61 1.34 -24.25
N ARG A 154 -11.46 1.47 -25.27
CA ARG A 154 -12.87 1.86 -25.16
C ARG A 154 -13.78 0.73 -25.63
N GLU A 155 -13.23 -0.47 -25.81
CA GLU A 155 -14.02 -1.63 -26.21
C GLU A 155 -15.13 -1.88 -25.19
N GLY A 156 -16.35 -2.09 -25.68
CA GLY A 156 -17.54 -2.21 -24.83
C GLY A 156 -18.00 -0.91 -24.14
N GLY A 157 -17.44 0.25 -24.50
CA GLY A 157 -17.84 1.56 -23.95
C GLY A 157 -17.37 1.81 -22.51
N VAL A 158 -16.58 0.89 -21.93
CA VAL A 158 -16.05 1.02 -20.58
C VAL A 158 -14.74 1.80 -20.62
N ARG A 159 -14.66 2.85 -19.79
CA ARG A 159 -13.42 3.60 -19.59
C ARG A 159 -12.76 3.16 -18.28
N TRP A 160 -11.63 2.48 -18.39
CA TRP A 160 -10.84 2.07 -17.22
C TRP A 160 -10.03 3.23 -16.66
N ARG A 161 -9.92 3.29 -15.32
CA ARG A 161 -9.18 4.30 -14.57
C ARG A 161 -8.32 3.65 -13.49
N PRO A 162 -7.17 4.23 -13.10
CA PRO A 162 -6.47 3.80 -11.90
C PRO A 162 -7.42 3.95 -10.72
N CYS A 163 -7.49 2.91 -9.89
CA CYS A 163 -8.33 2.86 -8.73
C CYS A 163 -7.44 2.91 -7.49
N MET A 164 -7.62 3.93 -6.65
CA MET A 164 -6.92 4.09 -5.37
C MET A 164 -7.92 3.87 -4.23
N PRO A 165 -7.49 3.31 -3.10
CA PRO A 165 -8.36 3.24 -1.92
C PRO A 165 -8.63 4.66 -1.40
N GLU A 166 -9.85 4.90 -0.93
CA GLU A 166 -10.29 6.20 -0.37
C GLU A 166 -9.55 6.63 0.90
#